data_AF-A0A940KMC0-F1
#
_entry.id   AF-A0A940KMC0-F1
#
_cell.length_a   1.000
_cell.length_b   1.000
_cell.length_c   1.000
_cell.angle_alpha   90.00
_cell.angle_beta   90.00
_cell.angle_gamma   90.00
#
_symmetry.space_group_name_H-M   'P 1'
#
loop_
_entity.id
_entity.type
_entity.pdbx_description
1 polymer ?
#
loop_
_entity_poly.entity_id
_entity_poly.type
_entity_poly.pdbx_seq_one_letter_code
_entity_poly.pdbx_strand_id
1 'polypeptide(L)'
;MKAWLRGFYYSFPIQLLFLHFRKYQILLVFWFILFATVSGYFMKGFGADSLYLAPEYLGNVNAVSTALVGVSIGMFIMSWNISTFVLFSKHFRFLAATTNPFLKYCINNTIIPFVFLAFYFTHAYDHERYKELVSPVEILFLAGGFACGLILILAISFIYFFRADRSILRRLFPQMTNPDDYITHLRPVKETYHTDSLM
;
A
#
# COMPACT_ATOMS: atom_id res chain seq x y z
N MET A 1 -30.42 5.02 -0.28
CA MET A 1 -29.12 5.62 -0.67
C MET A 1 -29.14 5.96 -2.16
N LYS A 2 -28.80 7.19 -2.54
CA LYS A 2 -28.66 7.58 -3.96
C LYS A 2 -27.66 6.63 -4.66
N ALA A 3 -27.90 6.26 -5.92
CA ALA A 3 -27.12 5.26 -6.65
C ALA A 3 -25.60 5.55 -6.67
N TRP A 4 -25.21 6.83 -6.71
CA TRP A 4 -23.83 7.26 -6.66
C TRP A 4 -23.11 6.92 -5.34
N LEU A 5 -23.78 7.08 -4.19
CA LEU A 5 -23.23 6.72 -2.87
C LEU A 5 -22.98 5.21 -2.75
N ARG A 6 -23.88 4.42 -3.35
CA ARG A 6 -23.71 2.97 -3.45
C ARG A 6 -22.47 2.65 -4.29
N GLY A 7 -22.33 3.26 -5.47
CA GLY A 7 -21.14 3.08 -6.32
C GLY A 7 -19.83 3.44 -5.63
N PHE A 8 -19.80 4.53 -4.87
CA PHE A 8 -18.62 4.94 -4.10
C PHE A 8 -18.25 3.90 -3.02
N TYR A 9 -19.22 3.45 -2.22
CA TYR A 9 -18.98 2.48 -1.15
C TYR A 9 -18.53 1.11 -1.68
N TYR A 10 -19.09 0.67 -2.81
CA TYR A 10 -18.70 -0.59 -3.45
C TYR A 10 -17.53 -0.44 -4.43
N SER A 11 -16.87 0.72 -4.47
CA SER A 11 -15.66 0.90 -5.28
C SER A 11 -14.50 0.10 -4.71
N PHE A 12 -13.64 -0.40 -5.59
CA PHE A 12 -12.52 -1.26 -5.20
C PHE A 12 -11.55 -0.59 -4.19
N PRO A 13 -11.17 0.71 -4.31
CA PRO A 13 -10.33 1.37 -3.31
C PRO A 13 -10.95 1.38 -1.90
N ILE A 14 -12.24 1.68 -1.81
CA ILE A 14 -12.95 1.77 -0.53
C ILE A 14 -13.13 0.39 0.10
N GLN A 15 -13.48 -0.61 -0.70
CA GLN A 15 -13.54 -2.00 -0.23
C GLN A 15 -12.18 -2.51 0.24
N LEU A 16 -11.10 -2.15 -0.46
CA LEU A 16 -9.74 -2.53 -0.10
C LEU A 16 -9.31 -1.85 1.20
N LEU A 17 -9.65 -0.57 1.38
CA LEU A 17 -9.42 0.15 2.64
C LEU A 17 -10.10 -0.59 3.81
N PHE A 18 -11.39 -0.90 3.69
CA PHE A 18 -12.10 -1.65 4.73
C PHE A 18 -11.53 -3.05 4.97
N LEU A 19 -10.99 -3.68 3.93
CA LEU A 19 -10.37 -4.99 4.06
C LEU A 19 -9.13 -4.97 4.97
N HIS A 20 -8.31 -3.91 4.92
CA HIS A 20 -7.15 -3.75 5.82
C HIS A 20 -7.55 -3.68 7.29
N PHE A 21 -8.69 -3.05 7.59
CA PHE A 21 -9.21 -2.99 8.96
C PHE A 21 -9.89 -4.30 9.40
N ARG A 22 -10.36 -5.10 8.45
CA ARG A 22 -11.04 -6.38 8.73
C ARG A 22 -10.07 -7.57 8.78
N LYS A 23 -8.97 -7.55 8.02
CA LYS A 23 -8.00 -8.65 7.91
C LYS A 23 -6.57 -8.13 7.95
N TYR A 24 -5.70 -8.89 8.62
CA TYR A 24 -4.26 -8.58 8.78
C TYR A 24 -3.99 -7.18 9.38
N GLN A 25 -4.77 -6.83 10.41
CA GLN A 25 -4.67 -5.55 11.14
C GLN A 25 -3.27 -5.25 11.67
N ILE A 26 -2.47 -6.29 11.95
CA ILE A 26 -1.08 -6.15 12.37
C ILE A 26 -0.24 -5.32 11.39
N LEU A 27 -0.55 -5.36 10.09
CA LEU A 27 0.17 -4.55 9.09
C LEU A 27 -0.09 -3.05 9.27
N LEU A 28 -1.26 -2.66 9.81
CA LEU A 28 -1.58 -1.26 10.09
C LEU A 28 -0.75 -0.69 11.25
N VAL A 29 -0.18 -1.53 12.11
CA VAL A 29 0.70 -1.08 13.21
C VAL A 29 1.92 -0.35 12.67
N PHE A 30 2.49 -0.79 11.54
CA PHE A 30 3.63 -0.10 10.92
C PHE A 30 3.25 1.31 10.45
N TRP A 31 2.06 1.49 9.88
CA TRP A 31 1.55 2.81 9.55
C TRP A 31 1.32 3.66 10.80
N PHE A 32 0.71 3.08 11.83
CA PHE A 32 0.47 3.78 13.09
C PHE A 32 1.77 4.31 13.70
N ILE A 33 2.83 3.50 13.72
CA ILE A 33 4.15 3.93 14.20
C ILE A 33 4.67 5.11 13.36
N LEU A 34 4.57 5.05 12.03
CA LEU A 34 5.00 6.17 11.18
C LEU A 34 4.22 7.46 11.45
N PHE A 35 2.89 7.37 11.56
CA PHE A 35 2.05 8.53 11.94
C PHE A 35 2.42 9.07 13.33
N ALA A 36 2.67 8.19 14.30
CA ALA A 36 3.04 8.56 15.67
C ALA A 36 4.43 9.22 15.74
N THR A 37 5.39 8.77 14.94
CA THR A 37 6.73 9.38 14.86
C THR A 37 6.66 10.78 14.24
N VAL A 38 6.00 10.91 13.08
CA VAL A 38 5.88 12.20 12.35
C VAL A 38 5.11 13.25 13.16
N SER A 39 4.10 12.83 13.93
CA SER A 39 3.36 13.72 14.83
C SER A 39 4.13 14.11 16.09
N GLY A 40 5.25 13.46 16.39
CA GLY A 40 6.01 13.67 17.63
C GLY A 40 5.39 13.05 18.88
N TYR A 41 4.42 12.14 18.75
CA TYR A 41 3.89 11.35 19.87
C TYR A 41 4.75 10.12 20.18
N PHE A 42 5.63 9.71 19.27
CA PHE A 42 6.52 8.57 19.43
C PHE A 42 7.99 9.01 19.41
N MET A 43 8.75 8.59 20.43
CA MET A 43 10.21 8.79 20.54
C MET A 43 10.71 10.24 20.34
N LYS A 44 9.88 11.26 20.62
CA LYS A 44 10.27 12.67 20.52
C LYS A 44 11.49 13.04 21.36
N GLY A 45 11.65 12.43 22.55
CA GLY A 45 12.84 12.65 23.40
C GLY A 45 14.15 12.19 22.74
N PHE A 46 14.08 11.31 21.75
CA PHE A 46 15.23 10.86 20.94
C PHE A 46 15.33 11.63 19.60
N GLY A 47 14.49 12.65 19.37
CA GLY A 47 14.48 13.43 18.14
C GLY A 47 13.93 12.69 16.91
N ALA A 48 13.16 11.61 17.11
CA ALA A 48 12.67 10.78 16.01
C ALA A 48 11.80 11.56 15.00
N ASP A 49 11.03 12.55 15.46
CA ASP A 49 10.28 13.46 14.60
C ASP A 49 11.22 14.35 13.77
N SER A 50 12.24 14.94 14.39
CA SER A 50 13.25 15.74 13.69
C SER A 50 14.00 14.95 12.63
N LEU A 51 14.36 13.68 12.89
CA LEU A 51 15.04 12.83 11.90
C LEU A 51 14.18 12.57 10.65
N TYR A 52 12.85 12.54 10.79
CA TYR A 52 11.96 12.39 9.66
C TYR A 52 11.72 13.72 8.95
N LEU A 53 11.52 14.80 9.71
CA LEU A 53 11.04 16.08 9.18
C LEU A 53 12.16 16.97 8.64
N ALA A 54 13.31 17.00 9.32
CA ALA A 54 14.52 17.75 8.96
C ALA A 54 15.73 16.80 8.96
N PRO A 55 15.81 15.85 8.00
CA PRO A 55 16.86 14.85 7.98
C PRO A 55 18.22 15.49 7.72
N GLU A 56 19.22 15.12 8.51
CA GLU A 56 20.60 15.56 8.32
C GLU A 56 21.42 14.50 7.58
N TYR A 57 22.12 14.91 6.53
CA TYR A 57 23.11 14.07 5.85
C TYR A 57 24.44 14.81 5.77
N LEU A 58 25.51 14.21 6.31
CA LEU A 58 26.82 14.84 6.44
C LEU A 58 26.75 16.21 7.14
N GLY A 59 25.94 16.31 8.19
CA GLY A 59 25.77 17.51 9.00
C GLY A 59 24.99 18.64 8.34
N ASN A 60 24.29 18.38 7.23
CA ASN A 60 23.49 19.39 6.54
C ASN A 60 22.11 18.83 6.18
N VAL A 61 21.07 19.66 6.36
CA VAL A 61 19.72 19.42 5.84
C VAL A 61 19.68 19.96 4.41
N ASN A 62 19.55 19.07 3.43
CA ASN A 62 19.56 19.42 2.02
C ASN A 62 18.62 18.53 1.18
N ALA A 63 18.49 18.83 -0.11
CA ALA A 63 17.63 18.06 -1.01
C ALA A 63 18.03 16.57 -1.09
N VAL A 64 19.30 16.21 -0.88
CA VAL A 64 19.77 14.82 -0.90
C VAL A 64 19.35 14.08 0.37
N SER A 65 19.50 14.70 1.54
CA SER A 65 19.06 14.14 2.82
C SER A 65 17.56 13.82 2.82
N THR A 66 16.75 14.76 2.35
CA THR A 66 15.30 14.59 2.18
C THR A 66 14.96 13.58 1.09
N ALA A 67 15.73 13.50 0.01
CA ALA A 67 15.58 12.45 -0.99
C ALA A 67 15.83 11.05 -0.41
N LEU A 68 16.80 10.86 0.49
CA LEU A 68 17.03 9.56 1.16
C LEU A 68 15.84 9.14 2.03
N VAL A 69 15.21 10.09 2.73
CA VAL A 69 13.95 9.83 3.44
C VAL A 69 12.85 9.47 2.46
N GLY A 70 12.72 10.21 1.35
CA GLY A 70 11.77 9.92 0.27
C GLY A 70 11.96 8.50 -0.32
N VAL A 71 13.20 8.08 -0.55
CA VAL A 71 13.55 6.71 -0.96
C VAL A 71 13.12 5.70 0.09
N SER A 72 13.38 5.96 1.37
CA SER A 72 13.04 5.06 2.48
C SER A 72 11.53 4.88 2.64
N ILE A 73 10.77 5.98 2.60
CA ILE A 73 9.30 5.96 2.60
C ILE A 73 8.77 5.27 1.33
N GLY A 74 9.36 5.53 0.17
CA GLY A 74 8.97 4.88 -1.08
C GLY A 74 9.21 3.35 -1.04
N MET A 75 10.32 2.89 -0.46
CA MET A 75 10.56 1.46 -0.22
C MET A 75 9.50 0.85 0.70
N PHE A 76 9.14 1.56 1.79
CA PHE A 76 8.09 1.13 2.69
C PHE A 76 6.73 1.03 1.98
N ILE A 77 6.35 2.03 1.19
CA ILE A 77 5.11 2.04 0.40
C ILE A 77 5.07 0.87 -0.59
N MET A 78 6.19 0.57 -1.26
CA MET A 78 6.25 -0.58 -2.17
C MET A 78 6.18 -1.91 -1.43
N SER A 79 6.89 -2.05 -0.32
CA SER A 79 6.82 -3.24 0.54
C SER A 79 5.38 -3.48 1.01
N TRP A 80 4.70 -2.43 1.50
CA TRP A 80 3.28 -2.47 1.85
C TRP A 80 2.41 -2.98 0.69
N ASN A 81 2.57 -2.39 -0.50
CA ASN A 81 1.79 -2.78 -1.67
C ASN A 81 2.04 -4.24 -2.10
N ILE A 82 3.30 -4.69 -2.07
CA ILE A 82 3.66 -6.07 -2.42
C ILE A 82 3.09 -7.05 -1.40
N SER A 83 3.31 -6.83 -0.11
CA SER A 83 2.82 -7.72 0.95
C SER A 83 1.29 -7.84 0.92
N THR A 84 0.60 -6.70 0.81
CA THR A 84 -0.87 -6.69 0.78
C THR A 84 -1.43 -7.26 -0.52
N PHE A 85 -0.76 -7.05 -1.66
CA PHE A 85 -1.12 -7.72 -2.91
C PHE A 85 -1.02 -9.25 -2.79
N VAL A 86 0.07 -9.77 -2.23
CA VAL A 86 0.25 -11.22 -2.05
C VAL A 86 -0.83 -11.81 -1.13
N LEU A 87 -1.20 -11.10 -0.06
CA LEU A 87 -2.22 -11.57 0.89
C LEU A 87 -3.65 -11.49 0.36
N PHE A 88 -4.00 -10.42 -0.37
CA PHE A 88 -5.38 -10.15 -0.79
C PHE A 88 -5.69 -10.51 -2.24
N SER A 89 -4.69 -10.76 -3.08
CA SER A 89 -4.88 -11.19 -4.47
C SER A 89 -5.81 -12.41 -4.59
N LYS A 90 -5.79 -13.31 -3.60
CA LYS A 90 -6.67 -14.49 -3.52
C LYS A 90 -8.15 -14.14 -3.40
N HIS A 91 -8.48 -13.01 -2.76
CA HIS A 91 -9.86 -12.55 -2.57
C HIS A 91 -10.41 -11.85 -3.82
N PHE A 92 -9.54 -11.30 -4.66
CA PHE A 92 -9.93 -10.50 -5.83
C PHE A 92 -9.50 -11.16 -7.14
N ARG A 93 -10.15 -12.29 -7.48
CA ARG A 93 -9.86 -13.06 -8.70
C ARG A 93 -9.99 -12.26 -10.00
N PHE A 94 -10.80 -11.19 -10.01
CA PHE A 94 -10.93 -10.31 -11.19
C PHE A 94 -9.62 -9.59 -11.56
N LEU A 95 -8.72 -9.32 -10.60
CA LEU A 95 -7.42 -8.72 -10.91
C LEU A 95 -6.62 -9.61 -11.86
N ALA A 96 -6.73 -10.92 -11.67
CA ALA A 96 -6.00 -11.92 -12.44
C ALA A 96 -6.37 -11.92 -13.94
N ALA A 97 -7.56 -11.42 -14.30
CA ALA A 97 -8.02 -11.25 -15.68
C ALA A 97 -7.62 -9.90 -16.30
N THR A 98 -6.99 -9.01 -15.54
CA THR A 98 -6.62 -7.66 -16.00
C THR A 98 -5.13 -7.57 -16.39
N THR A 99 -4.83 -6.75 -17.40
CA THR A 99 -3.45 -6.41 -17.75
C THR A 99 -2.78 -5.65 -16.60
N ASN A 100 -1.56 -6.07 -16.21
CA ASN A 100 -0.79 -5.49 -15.10
C ASN A 100 -1.54 -5.47 -13.76
N PRO A 101 -1.89 -6.64 -13.19
CA PRO A 101 -2.72 -6.75 -11.98
C PRO A 101 -2.12 -6.01 -10.79
N PHE A 102 -0.80 -6.11 -10.59
CA PHE A 102 -0.12 -5.45 -9.49
C PHE A 102 -0.19 -3.93 -9.57
N LEU A 103 0.02 -3.34 -10.76
CA LEU A 103 -0.09 -1.87 -10.92
C LEU A 103 -1.51 -1.39 -10.58
N LYS A 104 -2.53 -2.10 -11.08
CA LYS A 104 -3.92 -1.78 -10.75
C LYS A 104 -4.18 -1.91 -9.25
N TYR A 105 -3.63 -2.95 -8.61
CA TYR A 105 -3.71 -3.08 -7.16
C TYR A 105 -3.10 -1.87 -6.44
N CYS A 106 -1.86 -1.51 -6.77
CA CYS A 106 -1.16 -0.37 -6.14
C CYS A 106 -1.97 0.92 -6.25
N ILE A 107 -2.53 1.23 -7.44
CA ILE A 107 -3.34 2.43 -7.67
C ILE A 107 -4.58 2.44 -6.74
N ASN A 108 -5.25 1.30 -6.58
CA ASN A 108 -6.43 1.20 -5.71
C ASN A 108 -6.06 1.14 -4.22
N ASN A 109 -4.82 0.76 -3.88
CA ASN A 109 -4.28 0.70 -2.53
C ASN A 109 -3.51 1.97 -2.11
N THR A 110 -3.70 3.08 -2.84
CA THR A 110 -3.00 4.35 -2.57
C THR A 110 -3.56 5.14 -1.40
N ILE A 111 -4.77 4.86 -0.92
CA ILE A 111 -5.45 5.70 0.08
C ILE A 111 -4.61 5.89 1.34
N ILE A 112 -4.14 4.81 1.98
CA ILE A 112 -3.33 4.89 3.21
C ILE A 112 -1.98 5.59 2.94
N PRO A 113 -1.17 5.16 1.94
CA PRO A 113 0.07 5.86 1.57
C PRO A 113 -0.12 7.35 1.29
N PHE A 114 -1.18 7.70 0.54
CA PHE A 114 -1.44 9.08 0.15
C PHE A 114 -1.82 9.94 1.36
N VAL A 115 -2.67 9.44 2.25
CA VAL A 115 -3.01 10.12 3.51
C VAL A 115 -1.76 10.33 4.36
N PHE A 116 -0.88 9.33 4.44
CA PHE A 116 0.39 9.47 5.15
C PHE A 116 1.31 10.52 4.52
N LEU A 117 1.44 10.53 3.18
CA LEU A 117 2.27 11.53 2.50
C LEU A 117 1.73 12.95 2.71
N ALA A 118 0.42 13.16 2.60
CA ALA A 118 -0.20 14.46 2.88
C ALA A 118 0.09 14.89 4.32
N PHE A 119 -0.09 13.99 5.28
CA PHE A 119 0.20 14.22 6.69
C PHE A 119 1.69 14.54 6.95
N TYR A 120 2.59 13.81 6.30
CA TYR A 120 4.02 14.04 6.39
C TYR A 120 4.39 15.44 5.86
N PHE A 121 3.89 15.84 4.69
CA PHE A 121 4.22 17.14 4.11
C PHE A 121 3.65 18.31 4.93
N THR A 122 2.47 18.17 5.55
CA THR A 122 1.95 19.21 6.45
C THR A 122 2.85 19.37 7.69
N HIS A 123 3.25 18.27 8.31
CA HIS A 123 4.13 18.31 9.48
C HIS A 123 5.55 18.76 9.13
N ALA A 124 6.06 18.41 7.96
CA ALA A 124 7.36 18.88 7.46
C ALA A 124 7.34 20.38 7.21
N TYR A 125 6.30 20.90 6.55
CA TYR A 125 6.14 22.34 6.36
C TYR A 125 6.14 23.10 7.70
N ASP A 126 5.36 22.63 8.67
CA ASP A 126 5.29 23.26 9.99
C ASP A 126 6.64 23.19 10.73
N HIS A 127 7.33 22.05 10.66
CA HIS A 127 8.65 21.88 11.29
C HIS A 127 9.68 22.82 10.70
N GLU A 128 9.82 22.82 9.37
CA GLU A 128 10.79 23.64 8.65
C GLU A 128 10.52 25.14 8.83
N ARG A 129 9.24 25.54 8.78
CA ARG A 129 8.87 26.96 8.86
C ARG A 129 8.99 27.55 10.26
N TYR A 130 8.65 26.78 11.30
CA TYR A 130 8.53 27.28 12.67
C TYR A 130 9.65 26.85 13.61
N LYS A 131 10.35 25.73 13.35
CA LYS A 131 11.49 25.28 14.16
C LYS A 131 12.82 25.63 13.51
N GLU A 132 12.99 25.28 12.24
CA GLU A 132 14.24 25.54 11.50
C GLU A 132 14.28 26.95 10.86
N LEU A 133 13.15 27.66 10.86
CA LEU A 133 13.01 29.04 10.35
C LEU A 133 13.43 29.18 8.88
N VAL A 134 13.27 28.10 8.11
CA VAL A 134 13.69 27.99 6.72
C VAL A 134 12.76 28.79 5.81
N SER A 135 13.32 29.34 4.72
CA SER A 135 12.54 30.12 3.76
C SER A 135 11.55 29.23 2.99
N PRO A 136 10.35 29.72 2.62
CA PRO A 136 9.36 28.90 1.90
C PRO A 136 9.86 28.32 0.56
N VAL A 137 10.79 29.02 -0.11
CA VAL A 137 11.39 28.56 -1.37
C VAL A 137 12.29 27.35 -1.14
N GLU A 138 13.06 27.36 -0.05
CA GLU A 138 13.94 26.27 0.32
C GLU A 138 13.15 25.04 0.80
N ILE A 139 12.04 25.25 1.52
CA ILE A 139 11.10 24.18 1.87
C ILE A 139 10.57 23.48 0.61
N LEU A 140 10.25 24.23 -0.46
CA LEU A 140 9.82 23.64 -1.73
C LEU A 140 10.93 22.82 -2.38
N PHE A 141 12.18 23.26 -2.27
CA PHE A 141 13.35 22.54 -2.77
C PHE A 141 13.59 21.23 -2.01
N LEU A 142 13.45 21.26 -0.68
CA LEU A 142 13.52 20.09 0.20
C LEU A 142 12.38 19.10 -0.10
N ALA A 143 11.14 19.59 -0.23
CA ALA A 143 9.99 18.78 -0.62
C ALA A 143 10.17 18.17 -2.02
N GLY A 144 10.78 18.91 -2.96
CA GLY A 144 11.16 18.42 -4.28
C GLY A 144 12.20 17.31 -4.22
N GLY A 145 13.21 17.44 -3.34
CA GLY A 145 14.20 16.39 -3.06
C GLY A 145 13.55 15.09 -2.58
N PHE A 146 12.70 15.19 -1.55
CA PHE A 146 11.90 14.07 -1.06
C PHE A 146 11.06 13.41 -2.17
N ALA A 147 10.30 14.21 -2.92
CA ALA A 147 9.43 13.70 -3.98
C ALA A 147 10.23 13.02 -5.09
N CYS A 148 11.39 13.56 -5.45
CA CYS A 148 12.31 12.95 -6.41
C CYS A 148 12.79 11.58 -5.95
N GLY A 149 13.28 11.47 -4.71
CA GLY A 149 13.72 10.21 -4.12
C GLY A 149 12.59 9.16 -4.08
N LEU A 150 11.39 9.59 -3.69
CA LEU A 150 10.20 8.73 -3.67
C LEU A 150 9.82 8.25 -5.07
N ILE A 151 9.71 9.14 -6.05
CA ILE A 151 9.36 8.77 -7.44
C ILE A 151 10.42 7.85 -8.02
N LEU A 152 11.70 8.13 -7.79
CA LEU A 152 12.81 7.32 -8.28
C LEU A 152 12.69 5.87 -7.78
N ILE A 153 12.50 5.67 -6.48
CA ILE A 153 12.44 4.31 -5.93
C ILE A 153 11.16 3.57 -6.35
N LEU A 154 10.03 4.28 -6.46
CA LEU A 154 8.79 3.70 -7.01
C LEU A 154 9.01 3.26 -8.46
N ALA A 155 9.61 4.10 -9.30
CA ALA A 155 9.90 3.79 -10.69
C ALA A 155 10.83 2.58 -10.83
N ILE A 156 11.93 2.53 -10.08
CA ILE A 156 12.85 1.38 -10.04
C ILE A 156 12.12 0.12 -9.62
N SER A 157 11.29 0.20 -8.57
CA SER A 157 10.52 -0.94 -8.06
C SER A 157 9.52 -1.46 -9.10
N PHE A 158 8.84 -0.58 -9.82
CA PHE A 158 7.94 -0.98 -10.90
C PHE A 158 8.68 -1.58 -12.09
N ILE A 159 9.83 -1.02 -12.50
CA ILE A 159 10.66 -1.58 -13.58
C ILE A 159 11.10 -3.01 -13.22
N TYR A 160 11.57 -3.20 -11.99
CA TYR A 160 11.92 -4.53 -11.47
C TYR A 160 10.71 -5.46 -11.47
N PHE A 161 9.57 -4.99 -10.93
CA PHE A 161 8.38 -5.83 -10.78
C PHE A 161 7.73 -6.17 -12.12
N PHE A 162 7.67 -5.28 -13.12
CA PHE A 162 7.15 -5.64 -14.45
C PHE A 162 7.97 -6.72 -15.14
N ARG A 163 9.28 -6.80 -14.86
CA ARG A 163 10.12 -7.92 -15.30
C ARG A 163 9.82 -9.20 -14.50
N ALA A 164 9.55 -9.09 -13.20
CA ALA A 164 9.26 -10.21 -12.30
C ALA A 164 7.79 -10.71 -12.33
N ASP A 165 6.83 -9.89 -12.76
CA ASP A 165 5.39 -10.15 -12.76
C ASP A 165 5.07 -11.42 -13.56
N ARG A 166 5.78 -11.66 -14.68
CA ARG A 166 5.66 -12.89 -15.46
C ARG A 166 5.98 -14.17 -14.68
N SER A 167 6.87 -14.12 -13.70
CA SER A 167 7.28 -15.31 -12.92
C SER A 167 6.47 -15.46 -11.63
N ILE A 168 6.15 -14.36 -10.95
CA ILE A 168 5.35 -14.35 -9.70
C ILE A 168 3.90 -14.72 -9.99
N LEU A 169 3.29 -14.12 -11.01
CA LEU A 169 1.93 -14.47 -11.43
C LEU A 169 1.83 -15.95 -11.76
N ARG A 170 2.77 -16.49 -12.56
CA ARG A 170 2.81 -17.91 -12.94
C ARG A 170 2.88 -18.86 -11.73
N ARG A 171 3.40 -18.41 -10.58
CA ARG A 171 3.45 -19.18 -9.32
C ARG A 171 2.23 -18.97 -8.41
N LEU A 172 1.58 -17.81 -8.46
CA LEU A 172 0.37 -17.51 -7.69
C LEU A 172 -0.90 -18.07 -8.35
N PHE A 173 -0.94 -18.14 -9.70
CA PHE A 173 -2.08 -18.61 -10.48
C PHE A 173 -2.51 -20.07 -10.22
N PRO A 174 -1.61 -21.07 -10.06
CA PRO A 174 -2.02 -22.46 -9.81
C PRO A 174 -2.82 -22.65 -8.52
N GLN A 175 -2.72 -21.74 -7.54
CA GLN A 175 -3.52 -21.78 -6.31
C GLN A 175 -4.95 -21.23 -6.50
N MET A 176 -5.22 -20.54 -7.62
CA MET A 176 -6.56 -20.06 -7.97
C MET A 176 -7.32 -21.03 -8.90
N THR A 177 -6.60 -21.99 -9.50
CA THR A 177 -7.07 -22.95 -10.50
C THR A 177 -7.21 -24.36 -9.90
N ASN A 178 -7.83 -24.49 -8.73
CA ASN A 178 -8.45 -25.77 -8.37
C ASN A 178 -9.97 -25.62 -8.60
N PRO A 179 -10.44 -25.71 -9.86
CA PRO A 179 -11.86 -25.59 -10.19
C PRO A 179 -12.72 -26.71 -9.58
N ASP A 180 -12.11 -27.81 -9.16
CA ASP A 180 -12.79 -28.97 -8.56
C ASP A 180 -13.53 -28.61 -7.27
N ASP A 181 -13.04 -27.63 -6.50
CA ASP A 181 -13.68 -27.16 -5.26
C ASP A 181 -14.95 -26.33 -5.51
N TYR A 182 -15.16 -25.82 -6.73
CA TYR A 182 -16.35 -25.06 -7.11
C TYR A 182 -17.40 -25.92 -7.82
N ILE A 183 -16.95 -26.93 -8.57
CA ILE A 183 -17.83 -27.87 -9.27
C ILE A 183 -18.67 -28.69 -8.27
N THR A 184 -18.16 -28.94 -7.06
CA THR A 184 -18.91 -29.63 -5.99
C THR A 184 -20.18 -28.90 -5.55
N HIS A 185 -20.20 -27.56 -5.59
CA HIS A 185 -21.36 -26.75 -5.21
C HIS A 185 -22.36 -26.50 -6.36
N LEU A 186 -21.93 -26.70 -7.60
CA LEU A 186 -22.77 -26.58 -8.80
C LEU A 186 -23.26 -27.93 -9.32
N ARG A 187 -22.70 -29.03 -8.83
CA ARG A 187 -23.24 -30.36 -9.13
C ARG A 187 -24.60 -30.46 -8.45
N PRO A 188 -25.68 -30.80 -9.19
CA PRO A 188 -26.92 -31.18 -8.54
C PRO A 188 -26.60 -32.32 -7.57
N VAL A 189 -27.24 -32.28 -6.39
CA VAL A 189 -27.15 -33.36 -5.39
C VAL A 189 -27.36 -34.67 -6.15
N LYS A 190 -26.35 -35.54 -6.13
CA LYS A 190 -26.46 -36.84 -6.79
C LYS A 190 -27.56 -37.60 -6.05
N GLU A 191 -28.75 -37.67 -6.65
CA GLU A 191 -29.84 -38.50 -6.13
C GLU A 191 -29.33 -39.94 -6.10
N THR A 192 -29.02 -40.41 -4.90
CA THR A 192 -28.79 -41.82 -4.63
C THR A 192 -30.15 -42.49 -4.67
N TYR A 193 -30.51 -43.04 -5.83
CA TYR A 193 -31.61 -44.00 -5.92
C TYR A 193 -31.20 -45.22 -5.11
N HIS A 194 -31.75 -45.35 -3.90
CA HIS A 194 -31.80 -46.63 -3.23
C HIS A 194 -32.77 -47.49 -4.04
N THR A 195 -32.23 -48.40 -4.86
CA THR A 195 -33.00 -49.54 -5.34
C THR A 195 -33.32 -50.37 -4.12
N ASP A 196 -34.51 -50.18 -3.55
CA ASP A 196 -35.10 -51.18 -2.68
C ASP A 196 -35.11 -52.49 -3.48
N SER A 197 -34.29 -53.44 -3.05
CA SER A 197 -34.28 -54.79 -3.58
C SER A 197 -35.68 -55.35 -3.40
N LEU A 198 -36.40 -55.52 -4.50
CA LEU A 198 -37.66 -56.25 -4.55
C LEU A 198 -37.37 -57.68 -4.09
N MET A 199 -37.62 -57.94 -2.81
CA MET A 199 -37.97 -59.27 -2.30
C MET A 199 -39.47 -59.48 -2.46
#